data_AF-A0A519ZQN1-F1
#
_entry.id   AF-A0A519ZQN1-F1
#
_cell.length_a   1.000
_cell.length_b   1.000
_cell.length_c   1.000
_cell.angle_alpha   90.00
_cell.angle_beta   90.00
_cell.angle_gamma   90.00
#
_symmetry.space_group_name_H-M   'P 1'
#
loop_
_entity.id
_entity.type
_entity.pdbx_description
1 polymer ?
#
loop_
_entity_poly.entity_id
_entity_poly.type
_entity_poly.pdbx_seq_one_letter_code
_entity_poly.pdbx_strand_id
1 'polypeptide(L)'
;PTALIDPEVLANLLAVGDIDFVNELYVEFVEEASDLLAQATTHWQAANLDGLQPVLHQLKGTAGTLGLTQLAAQALELEKAIKNKEINVLDSGIPELNRLLGQFITHYPAQLTA
;
A
#
# COMPACT_ATOMS: atom_id res chain seq x y z
N PRO A 1 -2.58 19.29 -4.21
CA PRO A 1 -2.34 18.13 -3.31
C PRO A 1 -3.16 16.92 -3.79
N THR A 2 -2.50 15.86 -4.24
CA THR A 2 -3.16 14.58 -4.52
C THR A 2 -3.64 14.02 -3.19
N ALA A 3 -4.92 13.67 -3.05
CA ALA A 3 -5.46 13.12 -1.82
C ALA A 3 -4.71 11.81 -1.46
N LEU A 4 -4.45 11.62 -0.16
CA LEU A 4 -3.75 10.44 0.36
C LEU A 4 -4.61 9.18 0.23
N ILE A 5 -5.91 9.37 0.44
CA ILE A 5 -6.98 8.38 0.30
C ILE A 5 -7.86 8.87 -0.84
N ASP A 6 -8.27 7.96 -1.71
CA ASP A 6 -9.27 8.23 -2.72
C ASP A 6 -10.58 8.74 -2.05
N PRO A 7 -11.04 9.96 -2.36
CA PRO A 7 -12.21 10.53 -1.71
C PRO A 7 -13.50 9.75 -1.94
N GLU A 8 -13.65 9.11 -3.11
CA GLU A 8 -14.84 8.30 -3.40
C GLU A 8 -14.83 7.01 -2.58
N VAL A 9 -13.66 6.38 -2.42
CA VAL A 9 -13.52 5.20 -1.56
C VAL A 9 -13.78 5.56 -0.09
N LEU A 10 -13.19 6.65 0.40
CA LEU A 10 -13.41 7.11 1.78
C LEU A 10 -14.89 7.39 2.05
N ALA A 11 -15.57 8.07 1.12
CA ALA A 11 -17.00 8.33 1.23
C ALA A 11 -17.82 7.03 1.25
N ASN A 12 -17.46 6.03 0.46
CA ASN A 12 -18.13 4.73 0.46
C ASN A 12 -17.91 3.98 1.78
N LEU A 13 -16.70 4.01 2.34
CA LEU A 13 -16.40 3.39 3.63
C LEU A 13 -17.22 4.04 4.76
N LEU A 14 -17.30 5.38 4.78
CA LEU A 14 -18.12 6.16 5.71
C LEU A 14 -19.63 6.03 5.48
N ALA A 15 -20.07 5.52 4.32
CA ALA A 15 -21.46 5.20 4.07
C ALA A 15 -21.84 3.81 4.62
N VAL A 16 -20.87 2.91 4.78
CA VAL A 16 -21.06 1.56 5.31
C VAL A 16 -20.95 1.53 6.84
N GLY A 17 -20.08 2.36 7.43
CA GLY A 17 -19.91 2.47 8.87
C GLY A 17 -19.57 3.89 9.31
N ASP A 18 -19.37 4.09 10.61
CA ASP A 18 -18.96 5.38 11.16
C ASP A 18 -17.43 5.59 11.07
N ILE A 19 -16.96 6.72 11.60
CA ILE A 19 -15.55 7.08 11.59
C ILE A 19 -14.71 6.05 12.36
N ASP A 20 -15.24 5.51 13.46
CA ASP A 20 -14.53 4.52 14.29
C ASP A 20 -14.34 3.22 13.50
N PHE A 21 -15.36 2.75 12.78
CA PHE A 21 -15.26 1.62 11.87
C PHE A 21 -14.18 1.83 10.79
N VAL A 22 -14.18 2.99 10.12
CA VAL A 22 -13.17 3.28 9.09
C VAL A 22 -11.76 3.36 9.69
N ASN A 23 -11.63 3.90 10.89
CA ASN A 23 -10.35 3.94 11.60
C ASN A 23 -9.84 2.52 11.94
N GLU A 24 -10.71 1.61 12.40
CA GLU A 24 -10.36 0.21 12.65
C GLU A 24 -9.86 -0.47 11.37
N LEU A 25 -10.55 -0.30 10.24
CA LEU A 25 -10.10 -0.83 8.95
C LEU A 25 -8.69 -0.34 8.56
N TYR A 26 -8.40 0.94 8.79
CA TYR A 26 -7.08 1.49 8.49
C TYR A 26 -6.00 1.03 9.47
N VAL A 27 -6.33 0.79 10.74
CA VAL A 27 -5.40 0.20 11.71
C VAL A 27 -5.04 -1.23 11.31
N GLU A 28 -6.04 -2.06 11.00
CA GLU A 28 -5.82 -3.45 10.53
C GLU A 28 -5.01 -3.48 9.23
N PHE A 29 -5.34 -2.59 8.29
CA PHE A 29 -4.57 -2.45 7.07
C PHE A 29 -3.11 -2.06 7.30
N VAL A 30 -2.83 -1.14 8.24
CA VAL A 30 -1.46 -0.72 8.53
C VAL A 30 -0.64 -1.88 9.07
N GLU A 31 -1.21 -2.72 9.93
CA GLU A 31 -0.57 -3.93 10.42
C GLU A 31 -0.25 -4.89 9.26
N GLU A 32 -1.25 -5.25 8.46
CA GLU A 32 -1.08 -6.17 7.33
C GLU A 32 -0.07 -5.63 6.30
N ALA A 33 -0.20 -4.36 5.91
CA ALA A 33 0.68 -3.73 4.92
C ALA A 33 2.12 -3.64 5.43
N SER A 34 2.34 -3.39 6.72
CA SER A 34 3.68 -3.37 7.32
C SER A 34 4.35 -4.75 7.23
N ASP A 35 3.61 -5.81 7.52
CA ASP A 35 4.09 -7.19 7.40
C ASP A 35 4.40 -7.58 5.95
N LEU A 36 3.54 -7.18 5.01
CA LEU A 36 3.78 -7.40 3.58
C LEU A 36 5.02 -6.65 3.10
N LEU A 37 5.26 -5.42 3.56
CA LEU A 37 6.46 -4.65 3.18
C LEU A 37 7.75 -5.23 3.77
N ALA A 38 7.69 -5.75 4.99
CA ALA A 38 8.82 -6.45 5.59
C ALA A 38 9.16 -7.73 4.78
N GLN A 39 8.14 -8.48 4.36
CA GLN A 39 8.29 -9.65 3.49
C GLN A 39 8.85 -9.26 2.11
N ALA A 40 8.32 -8.22 1.48
CA ALA A 40 8.79 -7.72 0.19
C ALA A 40 10.28 -7.34 0.26
N THR A 41 10.68 -6.61 1.32
CA THR A 41 12.07 -6.23 1.56
C THR A 41 12.96 -7.48 1.73
N THR A 42 12.50 -8.47 2.48
CA THR A 42 13.23 -9.73 2.69
C THR A 42 13.41 -10.50 1.38
N HIS A 43 12.35 -10.67 0.59
CA HIS A 43 12.42 -11.33 -0.71
C HIS A 43 13.36 -10.60 -1.67
N TRP A 44 13.32 -9.27 -1.69
CA TRP A 44 14.19 -8.46 -2.52
C TRP A 44 15.66 -8.61 -2.15
N GLN A 45 16.01 -8.52 -0.87
CA GLN A 45 17.38 -8.71 -0.39
C GLN A 45 17.94 -10.10 -0.70
N ALA A 46 17.06 -11.11 -0.75
CA ALA A 46 17.40 -12.48 -1.14
C ALA A 46 17.40 -12.72 -2.66
N ALA A 47 17.16 -11.68 -3.48
CA ALA A 47 16.94 -11.80 -4.93
C ALA A 47 15.84 -12.80 -5.32
N ASN A 48 14.88 -13.04 -4.43
CA ASN A 48 13.78 -13.99 -4.60
C ASN A 48 12.57 -13.31 -5.26
N LEU A 49 12.63 -13.14 -6.59
CA LEU A 49 11.58 -12.48 -7.36
C LEU A 49 10.26 -13.27 -7.38
N ASP A 50 10.34 -14.60 -7.38
CA ASP A 50 9.16 -15.47 -7.36
C ASP A 50 8.36 -15.33 -6.06
N GLY A 51 9.05 -15.11 -4.94
CA GLY A 51 8.42 -14.79 -3.66
C GLY A 51 8.01 -13.32 -3.52
N LEU A 52 8.71 -12.40 -4.17
CA LEU A 52 8.38 -10.97 -4.14
C LEU A 52 7.07 -10.66 -4.88
N GLN A 53 6.85 -11.28 -6.03
CA GLN A 53 5.66 -11.03 -6.87
C GLN A 53 4.32 -11.20 -6.12
N PRO A 54 4.02 -12.33 -5.44
CA PRO A 54 2.74 -12.50 -4.74
C PRO A 54 2.56 -11.50 -3.59
N VAL A 55 3.64 -11.12 -2.89
CA VAL A 55 3.59 -10.11 -1.82
C VAL A 55 3.17 -8.76 -2.38
N LEU A 56 3.76 -8.33 -3.50
CA LEU A 56 3.36 -7.09 -4.19
C LEU A 56 1.92 -7.16 -4.70
N HIS A 57 1.49 -8.32 -5.20
CA HIS A 57 0.13 -8.53 -5.66
C HIS A 57 -0.89 -8.35 -4.54
N GLN A 58 -0.62 -8.92 -3.36
CA GLN A 58 -1.47 -8.79 -2.19
C GLN A 58 -1.51 -7.34 -1.70
N LEU A 59 -0.34 -6.70 -1.55
CA LEU A 59 -0.24 -5.30 -1.12
C LEU A 59 -1.03 -4.36 -2.06
N LYS A 60 -0.95 -4.57 -3.37
CA LYS A 60 -1.74 -3.82 -4.35
C LYS A 60 -3.25 -3.99 -4.09
N GLY A 61 -3.69 -5.22 -3.87
CA GLY A 61 -5.10 -5.54 -3.64
C GLY A 61 -5.62 -4.82 -2.40
N THR A 62 -4.96 -4.99 -1.26
CA THR A 62 -5.38 -4.44 0.03
C THR A 62 -5.33 -2.91 0.04
N ALA A 63 -4.26 -2.31 -0.50
CA ALA A 63 -4.16 -0.86 -0.65
C ALA A 63 -5.25 -0.29 -1.58
N GLY A 64 -5.51 -0.98 -2.70
CA GLY A 64 -6.50 -0.56 -3.69
C GLY A 64 -7.92 -0.56 -3.15
N THR A 65 -8.30 -1.58 -2.37
CA THR A 65 -9.65 -1.68 -1.78
C THR A 65 -9.95 -0.58 -0.76
N LEU A 66 -8.91 0.00 -0.16
CA LEU A 66 -9.03 1.01 0.90
C LEU A 66 -8.72 2.43 0.41
N GLY A 67 -8.49 2.61 -0.89
CA GLY A 67 -8.33 3.91 -1.52
C GLY A 67 -6.91 4.46 -1.48
N LEU A 68 -5.91 3.67 -1.07
CA LEU A 68 -4.49 4.06 -1.10
C LEU A 68 -3.91 3.88 -2.51
N THR A 69 -4.45 4.63 -3.46
CA THR A 69 -4.21 4.48 -4.90
C THR A 69 -2.74 4.61 -5.28
N GLN A 70 -1.99 5.49 -4.62
CA GLN A 70 -0.54 5.66 -4.87
C GLN A 70 0.25 4.42 -4.44
N LEU A 71 -0.05 3.86 -3.27
CA LEU A 71 0.60 2.64 -2.78
C LEU A 71 0.26 1.44 -3.68
N ALA A 72 -1.01 1.31 -4.06
CA ALA A 72 -1.45 0.26 -4.98
C ALA A 72 -0.79 0.39 -6.37
N ALA A 73 -0.69 1.61 -6.89
CA ALA A 73 -0.03 1.89 -8.17
C ALA A 73 1.46 1.55 -8.14
N GLN A 74 2.17 1.91 -7.06
CA GLN A 74 3.57 1.57 -6.89
C GLN A 74 3.77 0.05 -6.82
N ALA A 75 2.92 -0.68 -6.09
CA ALA A 75 2.99 -2.14 -6.02
C ALA A 75 2.78 -2.78 -7.41
N LEU A 76 1.82 -2.26 -8.19
CA LEU A 76 1.58 -2.67 -9.57
C LEU A 76 2.76 -2.39 -10.50
N GLU A 77 3.43 -1.24 -10.34
CA GLU A 77 4.63 -0.90 -11.11
C GLU A 77 5.73 -1.92 -10.87
N LEU A 78 5.95 -2.31 -9.61
CA LEU A 78 6.95 -3.33 -9.28
C LEU A 78 6.56 -4.72 -9.77
N GLU A 79 5.28 -5.10 -9.72
CA GLU A 79 4.80 -6.33 -10.37
C GLU A 79 5.13 -6.36 -11.87
N LYS A 80 4.98 -5.22 -12.56
CA LYS A 80 5.32 -5.09 -14.00
C LYS A 80 6.83 -5.15 -14.21
N ALA A 81 7.61 -4.47 -13.37
CA ALA A 81 9.07 -4.49 -13.45
C ALA A 81 9.64 -5.91 -13.31
N ILE A 82 9.11 -6.72 -12.39
CA ILE A 82 9.49 -8.14 -12.25
C ILE A 82 9.21 -8.90 -13.55
N LYS A 83 8.02 -8.75 -14.12
CA LYS A 83 7.62 -9.42 -15.37
C LYS A 83 8.50 -9.01 -16.56
N ASN A 84 8.90 -7.74 -16.61
CA ASN A 84 9.74 -7.18 -17.67
C ASN A 84 11.23 -7.39 -17.44
N LYS A 85 11.64 -7.94 -16.29
CA LYS A 85 13.04 -8.06 -15.84
C LYS A 85 13.73 -6.70 -15.67
N GLU A 86 12.98 -5.67 -15.32
CA GLU A 86 13.46 -4.30 -15.07
C GLU A 86 13.90 -4.16 -13.61
N ILE A 87 14.88 -4.97 -13.21
CA ILE A 87 15.25 -5.18 -11.81
C ILE A 87 15.72 -3.88 -11.12
N ASN A 88 16.34 -2.96 -11.85
CA ASN A 88 16.79 -1.67 -11.33
C ASN A 88 15.64 -0.79 -10.78
N VAL A 89 14.40 -1.01 -11.22
CA VAL A 89 13.22 -0.28 -10.73
C VAL A 89 12.88 -0.70 -9.29
N LEU A 90 13.22 -1.93 -8.90
CA LEU A 90 12.92 -2.49 -7.57
C LEU A 90 13.75 -1.81 -6.48
N ASP A 91 14.99 -1.40 -6.79
CA ASP A 91 15.90 -0.72 -5.87
C ASP A 91 15.31 0.56 -5.27
N SER A 92 14.67 1.38 -6.11
CA SER A 92 13.97 2.60 -5.67
C SER A 92 12.52 2.34 -5.28
N GLY A 93 11.87 1.35 -5.90
CA GLY A 93 10.45 1.11 -5.73
C GLY A 93 10.07 0.51 -4.38
N ILE A 94 10.87 -0.39 -3.81
CA ILE A 94 10.57 -0.97 -2.48
C ILE A 94 10.71 0.07 -1.36
N PRO A 95 11.77 0.92 -1.32
CA PRO A 95 11.80 2.06 -0.41
C PRO A 95 10.62 3.02 -0.61
N GLU A 96 10.17 3.21 -1.85
CA GLU A 96 9.02 4.06 -2.15
C GLU A 96 7.72 3.53 -1.56
N LEU A 97 7.48 2.21 -1.60
CA LEU A 97 6.32 1.61 -0.91
C LEU A 97 6.31 1.92 0.60
N ASN A 98 7.46 1.77 1.26
CA ASN A 98 7.62 2.10 2.68
C ASN A 98 7.36 3.59 2.95
N ARG A 99 7.86 4.46 2.07
CA ARG A 99 7.64 5.91 2.17
C ARG A 99 6.15 6.25 2.06
N LEU A 100 5.45 5.65 1.10
CA LEU A 100 4.01 5.85 0.89
C LEU A 100 3.17 5.36 2.07
N LEU A 101 3.47 4.18 2.63
CA LEU A 101 2.79 3.70 3.83
C LEU A 101 3.07 4.61 5.05
N GLY A 102 4.31 5.04 5.24
CA GLY A 102 4.66 5.98 6.31
C GLY A 102 3.93 7.33 6.19
N GLN A 103 3.79 7.84 4.96
CA GLN A 103 2.96 9.02 4.70
C GLN A 103 1.50 8.77 5.03
N PHE A 104 0.96 7.61 4.68
CA PHE A 104 -0.40 7.22 5.03
C PHE A 104 -0.60 7.27 6.56
N ILE A 105 0.20 6.49 7.31
CA ILE A 105 0.14 6.39 8.78
C ILE A 105 0.17 7.77 9.45
N THR A 106 1.04 8.66 8.95
CA THR A 106 1.23 9.99 9.55
C THR A 106 0.03 10.93 9.35
N HIS A 107 -0.68 10.82 8.22
CA HIS A 107 -1.63 11.85 7.80
C HIS A 107 -3.09 11.37 7.70
N TYR A 108 -3.37 10.06 7.62
CA TYR A 108 -4.75 9.58 7.53
C TYR A 108 -5.63 9.96 8.74
N PRO A 109 -5.12 10.00 10.01
CA PRO A 109 -5.99 10.31 11.14
C PRO A 109 -6.60 11.71 11.03
N ALA A 110 -5.83 12.67 10.51
CA ALA A 110 -6.31 14.03 10.28
C ALA A 110 -7.41 14.11 9.22
N GLN A 111 -7.50 13.13 8.29
CA GLN A 111 -8.55 13.08 7.26
C GLN A 111 -9.85 12.47 7.76
N LEU A 112 -9.80 11.72 8.85
CA LEU A 112 -10.99 11.17 9.51
C LEU A 112 -11.64 12.16 10.49
N THR A 113 -10.88 13.15 10.96
CA THR A 113 -11.36 14.17 11.90
C THR A 113 -11.72 15.52 11.25
N ALA A 114 -11.46 15.65 9.95
CA ALA A 114 -11.59 16.92 9.19
C ALA A 114 -13.01 17.16 8.64
#